data_AF-A5YBP0-F1
#
_entry.id   AF-A5YBP0-F1
#
_cell.length_a   1.000
_cell.length_b   1.000
_cell.length_c   1.000
_cell.angle_alpha   90.00
_cell.angle_beta   90.00
_cell.angle_gamma   90.00
#
_symmetry.space_group_name_H-M   'P 1'
#
loop_
_entity.id
_entity.type
_entity.pdbx_description
1 polymer ?
#
loop_
_entity_poly.entity_id
_entity_poly.type
_entity_poly.pdbx_seq_one_letter_code
_entity_poly.pdbx_strand_id
1 'polypeptide(L)'
;TPELKFMVLLKKDQIQDQNQINVKISDIDVDMYRKNNAIAVMVNGVEISNSNLPYLHPSGNIHIRQSNEGITLNAPSHGLQEVFLGFNELRVKVADWMKGKTCGACGTASGNVGDEYRTPSEQVTKDAISYAHSWVLSSNT
;
A
#
# COMPACT_ATOMS: atom_id res chain seq x y z
N THR A 1 -3.10 -14.51 17.94
CA THR A 1 -2.34 -13.50 17.18
C THR A 1 -3.33 -12.69 16.37
N PRO A 2 -3.22 -11.36 16.25
CA PRO A 2 -4.03 -10.61 15.30
C PRO A 2 -3.76 -11.14 13.89
N GLU A 3 -4.80 -11.48 13.16
CA GLU A 3 -4.70 -11.90 11.77
C GLU A 3 -4.26 -10.72 10.90
N LEU A 4 -3.21 -10.90 10.10
CA LEU A 4 -2.76 -9.89 9.14
C LEU A 4 -3.80 -9.75 8.02
N LYS A 5 -4.44 -8.58 7.92
CA LYS A 5 -5.52 -8.35 6.94
C LYS A 5 -5.03 -7.87 5.59
N PHE A 6 -3.93 -7.13 5.56
CA PHE A 6 -3.31 -6.63 4.34
C PHE A 6 -1.85 -6.25 4.59
N MET A 7 -1.11 -6.08 3.50
CA MET A 7 0.21 -5.46 3.48
C MET A 7 0.33 -4.55 2.27
N VAL A 8 0.85 -3.33 2.46
CA VAL A 8 1.15 -2.38 1.39
C VAL A 8 2.65 -2.14 1.40
N LEU A 9 3.33 -2.51 0.33
CA LEU A 9 4.77 -2.42 0.18
C LEU A 9 5.11 -1.36 -0.86
N LEU A 10 5.91 -0.38 -0.46
CA LEU A 10 6.52 0.57 -1.38
C LEU A 10 7.86 -0.01 -1.88
N LYS A 11 7.98 -0.16 -3.19
CA LYS A 11 9.22 -0.53 -3.87
C LYS A 11 9.69 0.67 -4.69
N LYS A 12 10.98 0.99 -4.62
CA LYS A 12 11.60 2.01 -5.47
C LYS A 12 12.42 1.29 -6.54
N ASP A 13 11.97 1.37 -7.79
CA ASP A 13 12.75 0.93 -8.93
C ASP A 13 14.00 1.82 -9.04
N GLN A 14 15.16 1.24 -8.73
CA GLN A 14 16.44 1.94 -8.71
C GLN A 14 16.90 2.36 -10.12
N ILE A 15 16.40 1.69 -11.16
CA ILE A 15 16.81 1.95 -12.55
C ILE A 15 16.01 3.11 -13.12
N GLN A 16 14.70 3.12 -12.88
CA GLN A 16 13.79 4.14 -13.44
C GLN A 16 13.47 5.28 -12.47
N ASP A 17 13.95 5.20 -11.23
CA ASP A 17 13.63 6.10 -10.12
C ASP A 17 12.12 6.22 -9.83
N GLN A 18 11.37 5.14 -10.05
CA GLN A 18 9.91 5.13 -9.95
C GLN A 18 9.41 4.34 -8.75
N ASN A 19 8.31 4.82 -8.17
CA ASN A 19 7.62 4.11 -7.09
C ASN A 19 6.69 3.04 -7.70
N GLN A 20 6.79 1.83 -7.16
CA GLN A 20 5.83 0.74 -7.34
C GLN A 20 5.20 0.42 -6.00
N ILE A 21 3.90 0.14 -6.00
CA ILE A 21 3.19 -0.35 -4.83
C ILE A 21 2.81 -1.79 -5.07
N ASN A 22 3.05 -2.64 -4.08
CA ASN A 22 2.52 -4.00 -4.03
C ASN A 22 1.53 -4.10 -2.86
N VAL A 23 0.32 -4.58 -3.11
CA VAL A 23 -0.74 -4.74 -2.11
C VAL A 23 -1.08 -6.22 -2.02
N LYS A 24 -0.81 -6.83 -0.87
CA LYS A 24 -1.25 -8.20 -0.55
C LYS A 24 -2.49 -8.10 0.32
N ILE A 25 -3.59 -8.68 -0.13
CA ILE A 25 -4.87 -8.62 0.59
C ILE A 25 -5.74 -9.83 0.24
N SER A 26 -6.31 -10.49 1.26
CA SER A 26 -7.03 -11.76 1.06
C SER A 26 -6.13 -12.76 0.31
N ASP A 27 -6.60 -13.22 -0.85
CA ASP A 27 -6.02 -14.19 -1.75
C ASP A 27 -5.44 -13.54 -3.02
N ILE A 28 -5.33 -12.21 -3.06
CA ILE A 28 -4.79 -11.48 -4.21
C ILE A 28 -3.53 -10.67 -3.89
N ASP A 29 -2.70 -10.55 -4.92
CA ASP A 29 -1.52 -9.71 -4.98
C ASP A 29 -1.71 -8.67 -6.10
N VAL A 30 -1.64 -7.38 -5.76
CA VAL A 30 -1.86 -6.28 -6.69
C VAL A 30 -0.63 -5.40 -6.79
N ASP A 31 -0.02 -5.35 -7.97
CA ASP A 31 1.05 -4.41 -8.27
C ASP A 31 0.51 -3.20 -9.02
N MET A 32 0.85 -2.00 -8.55
CA MET A 32 0.60 -0.72 -9.23
C MET A 32 1.95 -0.06 -9.51
N TYR A 33 2.19 0.29 -10.77
CA TYR A 33 3.46 0.87 -11.21
C TYR A 33 3.25 1.78 -12.40
N ARG A 34 4.17 2.71 -12.60
CA ARG A 34 4.16 3.56 -13.79
C ARG A 34 4.67 2.77 -15.00
N LYS A 35 3.94 2.87 -16.10
CA LYS A 35 4.30 2.31 -17.40
C LYS A 35 4.05 3.38 -18.46
N ASN A 36 5.12 3.92 -19.03
CA ASN A 36 5.05 5.06 -19.96
C ASN A 36 4.35 6.28 -19.30
N ASN A 37 3.26 6.74 -19.91
CA ASN A 37 2.42 7.86 -19.46
C ASN A 37 1.12 7.39 -18.79
N ALA A 38 1.12 6.22 -18.16
CA ALA A 38 -0.02 5.72 -17.38
C ALA A 38 0.46 4.97 -16.13
N ILE A 39 -0.45 4.79 -15.18
CA ILE A 39 -0.28 3.82 -14.08
C ILE A 39 -0.93 2.51 -14.53
N ALA A 40 -0.13 1.45 -14.60
CA ALA A 40 -0.58 0.10 -14.89
C ALA A 40 -0.87 -0.66 -13.59
N VAL A 41 -1.71 -1.68 -13.69
CA VAL A 41 -2.03 -2.57 -12.59
C VAL A 41 -1.93 -4.04 -13.01
N MET A 42 -1.29 -4.85 -12.18
CA MET A 42 -1.33 -6.31 -12.30
C MET A 42 -2.09 -6.88 -11.11
N VAL A 43 -2.92 -7.89 -11.37
CA VAL A 43 -3.57 -8.70 -10.33
C VAL A 43 -3.08 -10.13 -10.49
N ASN A 44 -2.48 -10.68 -9.45
CA ASN A 44 -1.89 -12.03 -9.43
C ASN A 44 -0.91 -12.27 -10.59
N GLY A 45 -0.09 -11.27 -10.90
CA GLY A 45 0.91 -11.32 -11.98
C GLY A 45 0.34 -11.13 -13.40
N VAL A 46 -0.96 -10.90 -13.55
CA VAL A 46 -1.60 -10.63 -14.85
C VAL A 46 -1.93 -9.14 -14.97
N GLU A 47 -1.39 -8.47 -15.99
CA GLU A 47 -1.69 -7.07 -16.27
C GLU A 47 -3.16 -6.91 -16.69
N ILE A 48 -3.89 -6.01 -16.02
CA ILE A 48 -5.27 -5.66 -16.34
C ILE A 48 -5.23 -4.47 -17.28
N SER A 49 -5.74 -4.64 -18.50
CA SER A 49 -5.87 -3.52 -19.44
C SER A 49 -6.86 -2.48 -18.94
N ASN A 50 -6.67 -1.21 -19.35
CA ASN A 50 -7.58 -0.11 -19.00
C ASN A 50 -9.04 -0.39 -19.41
N SER A 51 -9.25 -1.14 -20.50
CA SER A 51 -10.59 -1.55 -20.96
C SER A 51 -11.29 -2.55 -20.04
N ASN A 52 -10.52 -3.24 -19.18
CA ASN A 52 -11.00 -4.25 -18.24
C ASN A 52 -11.11 -3.69 -16.81
N LEU A 53 -10.92 -2.38 -16.64
CA LEU A 53 -11.22 -1.67 -15.41
C LEU A 53 -12.63 -1.04 -15.48
N PRO A 54 -13.38 -0.99 -14.37
CA PRO A 54 -12.98 -1.36 -13.02
C PRO A 54 -12.91 -2.88 -12.80
N TYR A 55 -11.88 -3.34 -12.10
CA TYR A 55 -11.78 -4.71 -11.65
C TYR A 55 -12.57 -4.89 -10.35
N LEU A 56 -13.37 -5.95 -10.29
CA LEU A 56 -14.10 -6.37 -9.10
C LEU A 56 -13.70 -7.81 -8.77
N HIS A 57 -13.14 -8.00 -7.57
CA HIS A 57 -12.82 -9.33 -7.09
C HIS A 57 -14.09 -10.16 -6.86
N PRO A 58 -14.12 -11.48 -7.14
CA PRO A 58 -15.29 -12.33 -6.94
C PRO A 58 -15.88 -12.32 -5.52
N SER A 59 -15.08 -11.99 -4.51
CA SER A 59 -15.57 -11.80 -3.13
C SER A 59 -16.47 -10.56 -2.95
N GLY A 60 -16.57 -9.69 -3.95
CA GLY A 60 -17.35 -8.45 -3.92
C GLY A 60 -16.76 -7.33 -3.07
N ASN A 61 -15.59 -7.57 -2.45
CA ASN A 61 -15.05 -6.73 -1.38
C ASN A 61 -13.82 -5.92 -1.79
N ILE A 62 -13.26 -6.16 -2.98
CA ILE A 62 -12.05 -5.50 -3.47
C ILE A 62 -12.35 -4.94 -4.85
N HIS A 63 -12.13 -3.63 -5.00
CA HIS A 63 -12.38 -2.89 -6.22
C HIS A 63 -11.12 -2.15 -6.65
N ILE A 64 -10.78 -2.20 -7.93
CA ILE A 64 -9.68 -1.43 -8.52
C ILE A 64 -10.24 -0.59 -9.64
N ARG A 65 -9.98 0.71 -9.61
CA ARG A 65 -10.51 1.68 -10.57
C ARG A 65 -9.40 2.54 -11.12
N GLN A 66 -9.55 2.92 -12.38
CA GLN A 66 -8.71 3.94 -13.01
C GLN A 66 -9.46 5.26 -13.05
N SER A 67 -8.72 6.33 -12.82
CA SER A 67 -9.12 7.70 -13.07
C SER A 67 -8.04 8.40 -13.89
N ASN A 68 -8.27 9.67 -14.25
CA ASN A 68 -7.26 10.49 -14.91
C ASN A 68 -6.05 10.78 -14.00
N GLU A 69 -6.21 10.67 -12.68
CA GLU A 69 -5.18 10.98 -11.71
C GLU A 69 -4.30 9.78 -11.34
N GLY A 70 -4.79 8.56 -11.58
CA GLY A 70 -4.09 7.32 -11.19
C GLY A 70 -5.01 6.13 -11.00
N ILE A 71 -4.49 5.10 -10.33
CA ILE A 71 -5.21 3.88 -9.95
C ILE A 71 -5.58 3.95 -8.47
N THR A 72 -6.81 3.55 -8.15
CA THR A 72 -7.31 3.40 -6.77
C THR A 72 -7.71 1.95 -6.52
N LEU A 73 -7.24 1.38 -5.41
CA LEU A 73 -7.72 0.12 -4.84
C LEU A 73 -8.51 0.42 -3.56
N ASN A 74 -9.72 -0.14 -3.44
CA ASN A 74 -10.55 -0.06 -2.25
C ASN A 74 -10.88 -1.46 -1.74
N ALA A 75 -10.68 -1.70 -0.44
CA ALA A 75 -11.07 -2.94 0.23
C ALA A 75 -11.47 -2.72 1.71
N PRO A 76 -12.54 -1.94 1.96
CA PRO A 76 -12.88 -1.45 3.30
C PRO A 76 -13.20 -2.57 4.30
N SER A 77 -13.74 -3.72 3.87
CA SER A 77 -13.98 -4.89 4.72
C SER A 77 -12.69 -5.55 5.24
N HIS A 78 -11.56 -5.28 4.59
CA HIS A 78 -10.23 -5.70 5.01
C HIS A 78 -9.47 -4.60 5.77
N GLY A 79 -10.05 -3.40 5.88
CA GLY A 79 -9.47 -2.28 6.61
C GLY A 79 -8.68 -1.32 5.72
N LEU A 80 -8.60 -1.56 4.41
CA LEU A 80 -8.04 -0.62 3.43
C LEU A 80 -9.15 0.20 2.80
N GLN A 81 -9.31 1.44 3.25
CA GLN A 81 -10.26 2.37 2.64
C GLN A 81 -9.79 2.75 1.23
N GLU A 82 -8.49 2.99 1.04
CA GLU A 82 -7.90 3.43 -0.22
C GLU A 82 -6.41 3.09 -0.28
N VAL A 83 -5.95 2.56 -1.41
CA VAL A 83 -4.56 2.68 -1.86
C VAL A 83 -4.59 3.37 -3.22
N PHE A 84 -3.95 4.53 -3.32
CA PHE A 84 -3.91 5.33 -4.53
C PHE A 84 -2.47 5.51 -5.01
N LEU A 85 -2.24 5.28 -6.30
CA LEU A 85 -1.00 5.62 -6.98
C LEU A 85 -1.31 6.50 -8.20
N GLY A 86 -0.84 7.73 -8.17
CA GLY A 86 -0.76 8.65 -9.30
C GLY A 86 0.68 8.96 -9.67
N PHE A 87 0.90 9.91 -10.59
CA PHE A 87 2.26 10.27 -11.04
C PHE A 87 3.11 10.94 -9.95
N ASN A 88 2.49 11.76 -9.11
CA ASN A 88 3.17 12.59 -8.11
C ASN A 88 2.66 12.33 -6.69
N GLU A 89 1.77 11.36 -6.52
CA GLU A 89 1.08 11.14 -5.25
C GLU A 89 0.91 9.64 -5.00
N LEU A 90 1.18 9.26 -3.75
CA LEU A 90 0.84 7.97 -3.18
C LEU A 90 0.04 8.22 -1.91
N ARG A 91 -1.12 7.59 -1.78
CA ARG A 91 -1.94 7.66 -0.56
C ARG A 91 -2.34 6.27 -0.12
N VAL A 92 -2.28 6.05 1.19
CA VAL A 92 -2.87 4.90 1.86
C VAL A 92 -3.81 5.43 2.93
N LYS A 93 -5.09 5.04 2.85
CA LYS A 93 -6.09 5.32 3.87
C LYS A 93 -6.62 4.01 4.41
N VAL A 94 -6.67 3.90 5.72
CA VAL A 94 -7.25 2.74 6.42
C VAL A 94 -8.63 3.09 6.94
N ALA A 95 -9.48 2.08 7.12
CA ALA A 95 -10.80 2.25 7.71
C ALA A 95 -10.68 2.64 9.20
N ASP A 96 -11.64 3.39 9.74
CA ASP A 96 -11.58 3.92 11.11
C ASP A 96 -11.38 2.83 12.18
N TRP A 97 -11.93 1.63 11.95
CA TRP A 97 -11.79 0.49 12.87
C TRP A 97 -10.37 -0.11 12.92
N MET A 98 -9.46 0.33 12.05
CA MET A 98 -8.03 0.04 12.05
C MET A 98 -7.20 1.00 12.92
N LYS A 99 -7.82 2.00 13.56
CA LYS A 99 -7.14 2.91 14.49
C LYS A 99 -6.34 2.12 15.54
N GLY A 100 -5.03 2.38 15.63
CA GLY A 100 -4.12 1.72 16.57
C GLY A 100 -3.77 0.27 16.22
N LYS A 101 -4.15 -0.23 15.02
CA LYS A 101 -3.96 -1.63 14.60
C LYS A 101 -3.05 -1.79 13.38
N THR A 102 -2.50 -0.69 12.87
CA THR A 102 -1.52 -0.72 11.79
C THR A 102 -0.11 -0.76 12.35
N CYS A 103 0.82 -1.20 11.52
CA CYS A 103 2.25 -1.10 11.75
C CYS A 103 2.92 -0.87 10.39
N GLY A 104 4.00 -0.11 10.35
CA GLY A 104 4.68 0.24 9.11
C GLY A 104 5.22 1.66 9.15
N ALA A 105 5.88 2.07 8.07
CA ALA A 105 6.41 3.43 7.93
C ALA A 105 5.32 4.53 8.04
N CYS A 106 4.06 4.21 7.75
CA CYS A 106 2.92 5.12 7.94
C CYS A 106 2.40 5.18 9.39
N GLY A 107 3.04 4.48 10.34
CA GLY A 107 2.70 4.49 11.76
C GLY A 107 1.52 3.59 12.16
N THR A 108 1.01 3.81 13.37
CA THR A 108 -0.01 2.97 14.02
C THR A 108 -1.45 3.40 13.77
N ALA A 109 -1.65 4.48 12.99
CA ALA A 109 -2.95 5.11 12.80
C ALA A 109 -3.66 5.48 14.12
N SER A 110 -2.92 5.65 15.23
CA SER A 110 -3.46 5.98 16.55
C SER A 110 -3.94 7.44 16.64
N GLY A 111 -3.43 8.32 15.77
CA GLY A 111 -3.58 9.77 15.86
C GLY A 111 -2.68 10.41 16.92
N ASN A 112 -1.80 9.62 17.55
CA ASN A 112 -0.81 10.11 18.49
C ASN A 112 0.48 10.45 17.72
N VAL A 113 0.96 11.67 17.89
CA VAL A 113 2.22 12.15 17.28
C VAL A 113 3.43 11.66 18.09
N GLY A 114 3.24 11.34 19.38
CA GLY A 114 4.33 10.96 20.30
C GLY A 114 4.99 9.62 20.00
N ASP A 115 4.41 8.78 19.14
CA ASP A 115 4.97 7.50 18.71
C ASP A 115 5.22 7.42 17.18
N GLU A 116 5.31 8.57 16.50
CA GLU A 116 5.51 8.63 15.04
C GLU A 116 6.75 7.89 14.54
N TYR A 117 7.80 7.80 15.36
CA TYR A 117 9.05 7.11 15.00
C TYR A 117 9.22 5.74 15.68
N ARG A 118 8.11 5.08 15.99
CA ARG A 118 8.09 3.72 16.53
C ARG A 118 8.52 2.69 15.46
N THR A 119 9.64 2.04 15.68
CA THR A 119 10.22 1.01 14.80
C THR A 119 9.50 -0.34 14.97
N PRO A 120 9.78 -1.34 14.11
CA PRO A 120 9.27 -2.71 14.30
C PRO A 120 9.68 -3.36 15.63
N SER A 121 10.75 -2.87 16.28
CA SER A 121 11.22 -3.34 17.58
C SER A 121 10.57 -2.63 18.77
N GLU A 122 9.51 -1.84 18.53
CA GLU A 122 8.77 -1.05 19.53
C GLU A 122 9.58 0.11 20.15
N GLN A 123 10.76 0.40 19.62
CA GLN A 123 11.60 1.52 20.05
C GLN A 123 11.23 2.78 19.28
N VAL A 124 11.35 3.95 19.91
CA VAL A 124 11.15 5.23 19.23
C VAL A 124 12.52 5.82 18.88
N THR A 125 12.78 6.04 17.59
CA THR A 125 14.02 6.72 17.16
C THR A 125 13.92 8.23 17.35
N LYS A 126 15.08 8.90 17.33
CA LYS A 126 15.16 10.36 17.49
C LYS A 126 15.00 11.12 16.17
N ASP A 127 15.13 10.43 15.04
CA ASP A 127 15.13 11.02 13.72
C ASP A 127 14.40 10.13 12.69
N ALA A 128 13.91 10.79 11.65
CA ALA A 128 13.11 10.18 10.58
C ALA A 128 13.91 9.22 9.69
N ILE A 129 15.23 9.43 9.54
CA ILE A 129 16.08 8.62 8.66
C ILE A 129 16.25 7.23 9.29
N SER A 130 16.66 7.18 10.55
CA SER A 130 16.76 5.93 11.33
C SER A 130 15.43 5.19 11.38
N TYR A 131 14.32 5.93 11.56
CA TYR A 131 12.98 5.37 11.52
C TYR A 131 12.67 4.71 10.17
N ALA A 132 12.83 5.44 9.05
CA ALA A 132 12.54 4.94 7.72
C ALA A 132 13.41 3.70 7.37
N HIS A 133 14.70 3.73 7.71
CA HIS A 133 15.59 2.59 7.51
C HIS A 133 15.17 1.34 8.29
N SER A 134 14.59 1.50 9.49
CA SER A 134 14.12 0.37 10.30
C SER A 134 12.97 -0.42 9.66
N TRP A 135 12.25 0.18 8.70
CA TRP A 135 11.13 -0.42 7.98
C TRP A 135 11.51 -0.99 6.60
N VAL A 136 12.79 -0.90 6.20
CA VAL A 136 13.26 -1.51 4.95
C VAL A 136 13.28 -3.03 5.13
N LEU A 137 12.53 -3.74 4.29
CA LEU A 137 12.57 -5.19 4.23
C LEU A 137 13.81 -5.63 3.44
N SER A 138 14.58 -6.58 3.98
CA SER A 138 15.68 -7.20 3.25
C SER A 138 15.13 -8.03 2.09
N SER A 139 15.85 -8.06 0.96
CA SER A 139 15.45 -8.77 -0.26
C SER A 139 15.48 -10.31 -0.15
N ASN A 140 15.52 -10.87 1.06
CA ASN A 140 15.70 -12.30 1.35
C ASN A 140 14.47 -12.94 2.02
N THR A 141 13.27 -12.54 1.60
CA THR A 141 12.01 -13.27 1.86
C THR A 141 11.07 -13.14 0.68
#